data_AF-A0A932UHQ3-F1
#
_entry.id   AF-A0A932UHQ3-F1
#
_cell.length_a   1.000
_cell.length_b   1.000
_cell.length_c   1.000
_cell.angle_alpha   90.00
_cell.angle_beta   90.00
_cell.angle_gamma   90.00
#
_symmetry.space_group_name_H-M   'P 1'
#
loop_
_entity.id
_entity.type
_entity.pdbx_description
1 polymer ?
#
loop_
_entity_poly.entity_id
_entity_poly.type
_entity_poly.pdbx_seq_one_letter_code
_entity_poly.pdbx_strand_id
1 'polypeptide(L)'
;MAVRTARQQTFLAGWLLNRDTWTFFGLLALVGVLVILPVAAVIFSLRTGSPGAPDAAFTLDHWIAVYTIPAYVTAFLNTLAIAVLVTIFSTLIGLTLAVLLARTDTPGTGWLDVAVIIPQFLSPFTSALAWIVLASPRTGLINVALQNLGLSSGPVFDIFSLGGIVWVMSLYFAPYAYLNAAPALLALDPARSSPSRRYCSSTSRSPISTPSSASACARRFSFLRNRIEFTALYVTHDQTEALAMSNRVVVMDQGHIQQIGHPCEIYARPVNAFVADFIGATNLVFATVTSRENGVLATATPFGPLLVAATADHRPGDQVALSIRPEALRTDGEPGGAVTNCWTGEVTHTSFIGAQVEYHVKLGDTFLRGVADPRRAPSVGDRTPICVHPDDALVLPAGEELTRT
;
A
#
# COMPACT_ATOMS: atom_id res chain seq x y z
N MET A 1 -5.62 35.20 27.04
CA MET A 1 -6.84 34.38 26.83
C MET A 1 -7.78 34.96 25.75
N ALA A 2 -7.91 36.27 25.60
CA ALA A 2 -8.81 36.92 24.63
C ALA A 2 -8.40 36.85 23.13
N VAL A 3 -7.15 36.51 22.80
CA VAL A 3 -6.68 36.44 21.40
C VAL A 3 -6.98 35.08 20.74
N ARG A 4 -7.18 34.01 21.52
CA ARG A 4 -7.54 32.68 20.99
C ARG A 4 -8.99 32.58 20.53
N THR A 5 -9.90 33.35 21.12
CA THR A 5 -11.34 33.32 20.81
C THR A 5 -11.68 34.04 19.49
N ALA A 6 -10.98 35.13 19.15
CA ALA A 6 -11.21 35.85 17.89
C ALA A 6 -10.76 35.06 16.63
N ARG A 7 -9.73 34.23 16.75
CA ARG A 7 -9.23 33.37 15.66
C ARG A 7 -10.12 32.15 15.41
N GLN A 8 -10.85 31.67 16.42
CA GLN A 8 -11.85 30.61 16.27
C GLN A 8 -13.14 31.10 15.59
N GLN A 9 -13.57 32.34 15.89
CA GLN A 9 -14.77 32.92 15.27
C GLN A 9 -14.61 33.22 13.78
N THR A 10 -13.42 33.65 13.35
CA THR A 10 -13.10 33.90 11.93
C THR A 10 -12.95 32.61 11.12
N PHE A 11 -12.46 31.53 11.73
CA PHE A 11 -12.36 30.21 11.09
C PHE A 11 -13.73 29.59 10.82
N LEU A 12 -14.65 29.61 11.78
CA LEU A 12 -16.00 29.07 11.61
C LEU A 12 -16.81 29.84 10.56
N ALA A 13 -16.68 31.17 10.53
CA ALA A 13 -17.35 32.00 9.53
C ALA A 13 -16.81 31.75 8.11
N GLY A 14 -15.49 31.66 7.93
CA GLY A 14 -14.87 31.34 6.63
C GLY A 14 -15.16 29.90 6.17
N TRP A 15 -15.27 28.96 7.11
CA TRP A 15 -15.60 27.56 6.82
C TRP A 15 -17.05 27.40 6.31
N LEU A 16 -18.02 28.11 6.89
CA LEU A 16 -19.42 28.10 6.43
C LEU A 16 -19.65 28.83 5.10
N LEU A 17 -18.75 29.74 4.71
CA LEU A 17 -18.82 30.49 3.45
C LEU A 17 -18.11 29.76 2.28
N ASN A 18 -17.43 28.64 2.54
CA ASN A 18 -16.71 27.90 1.51
C ASN A 18 -17.66 27.01 0.69
N ARG A 19 -17.52 27.03 -0.65
CA ARG A 19 -18.35 26.26 -1.60
C ARG A 19 -18.27 24.76 -1.33
N ASP A 20 -17.10 24.27 -0.93
CA ASP A 20 -16.86 22.85 -0.63
C ASP A 20 -17.58 22.37 0.64
N THR A 21 -17.87 23.28 1.57
CA THR A 21 -18.64 22.97 2.78
C THR A 21 -20.12 22.75 2.43
N TRP A 22 -20.68 23.56 1.54
CA TRP A 22 -22.06 23.40 1.09
C TRP A 22 -22.26 22.18 0.19
N THR A 23 -21.28 21.81 -0.64
CA THR A 23 -21.34 20.55 -1.40
C THR A 23 -21.28 19.35 -0.46
N PHE A 24 -20.45 19.38 0.60
CA PHE A 24 -20.43 18.34 1.63
C PHE A 24 -21.78 18.20 2.33
N PHE A 25 -22.39 19.29 2.82
CA PHE A 25 -23.71 19.23 3.48
C PHE A 25 -24.83 18.83 2.52
N GLY A 26 -24.76 19.26 1.25
CA GLY A 26 -25.69 18.83 0.21
C GLY A 26 -25.62 17.33 -0.06
N LEU A 27 -24.41 16.78 -0.18
CA LEU A 27 -24.19 15.33 -0.32
C LEU A 27 -24.63 14.57 0.93
N LEU A 28 -24.33 15.09 2.12
CA LEU A 28 -24.75 14.48 3.38
C LEU A 28 -26.28 14.46 3.50
N ALA A 29 -26.96 15.53 3.10
CA ALA A 29 -28.41 15.59 3.08
C ALA A 29 -28.99 14.61 2.05
N LEU A 30 -28.40 14.51 0.86
CA LEU A 30 -28.82 13.56 -0.17
C LEU A 30 -28.68 12.10 0.32
N VAL A 31 -27.51 11.74 0.87
CA VAL A 31 -27.29 10.42 1.47
C VAL A 31 -28.26 10.20 2.63
N GLY A 32 -28.47 11.22 3.46
CA GLY A 32 -29.46 11.22 4.52
C GLY A 32 -30.84 10.86 4.00
N VAL A 33 -31.33 11.52 2.95
CA VAL A 33 -32.63 11.22 2.33
C VAL A 33 -32.66 9.80 1.77
N LEU A 34 -31.62 9.36 1.06
CA LEU A 34 -31.52 8.02 0.48
C LEU A 34 -31.50 6.90 1.53
N VAL A 35 -31.06 7.18 2.75
CA VAL A 35 -31.04 6.22 3.87
C VAL A 35 -32.30 6.33 4.73
N ILE A 36 -32.71 7.56 5.07
CA ILE A 36 -33.84 7.84 5.95
C ILE A 36 -35.14 7.39 5.30
N LEU A 37 -35.34 7.58 4.00
CA LEU A 37 -36.59 7.19 3.33
C LEU A 37 -36.86 5.68 3.41
N PRO A 38 -35.92 4.78 3.04
CA PRO A 38 -36.11 3.34 3.23
C PRO A 38 -36.30 2.94 4.70
N VAL A 39 -35.54 3.52 5.63
CA VAL A 39 -35.67 3.22 7.05
C VAL A 39 -37.03 3.67 7.60
N ALA A 40 -37.48 4.86 7.20
CA ALA A 40 -38.81 5.35 7.53
C ALA A 40 -39.91 4.45 6.95
N ALA A 41 -39.72 3.88 5.75
CA ALA A 41 -40.64 2.91 5.17
C ALA A 41 -40.70 1.60 5.99
N VAL A 42 -39.57 1.13 6.54
CA VAL A 42 -39.55 -0.01 7.48
C VAL A 42 -40.32 0.33 8.76
N ILE A 43 -40.14 1.52 9.33
CA ILE A 43 -40.92 1.96 10.51
C ILE A 43 -42.41 2.04 10.17
N PHE A 44 -42.75 2.50 8.97
CA PHE A 44 -44.12 2.60 8.50
C PHE A 44 -44.80 1.24 8.27
N SER A 45 -44.01 0.17 8.10
CA SER A 45 -44.52 -1.21 8.02
C SER A 45 -45.13 -1.72 9.34
N LEU A 46 -44.98 -0.97 10.43
CA LEU A 46 -45.69 -1.22 11.70
C LEU A 46 -47.20 -0.97 11.58
N ARG A 47 -47.70 -0.41 10.47
CA ARG A 47 -49.13 -0.10 10.33
C ARG A 47 -49.93 -1.29 9.82
N THR A 48 -51.17 -1.43 10.28
CA THR A 48 -52.11 -2.46 9.81
C THR A 48 -52.58 -2.18 8.38
N GLY A 49 -52.71 -3.25 7.59
CA GLY A 49 -53.22 -3.16 6.21
C GLY A 49 -52.17 -2.78 5.16
N SER A 50 -52.60 -2.65 3.92
CA SER A 50 -51.72 -2.26 2.81
C SER A 50 -51.24 -0.81 2.95
N PRO A 51 -50.07 -0.46 2.37
CA PRO A 51 -49.60 0.92 2.34
C PRO A 51 -50.68 1.88 1.83
N GLY A 52 -51.07 2.87 2.66
CA GLY A 52 -52.10 3.85 2.33
C GLY A 52 -53.52 3.54 2.81
N ALA A 53 -53.71 2.46 3.58
CA ALA A 53 -55.01 2.17 4.19
C ALA A 53 -55.43 3.30 5.17
N PRO A 54 -56.69 3.79 5.08
CA PRO A 54 -57.15 4.95 5.86
C PRO A 54 -57.27 4.69 7.37
N ASP A 55 -57.55 3.45 7.78
CA ASP A 55 -57.76 3.06 9.18
C ASP A 55 -56.57 2.31 9.78
N ALA A 56 -55.36 2.58 9.28
CA ALA A 56 -54.15 1.85 9.64
C ALA A 56 -53.66 2.22 11.06
N ALA A 57 -53.75 1.28 11.99
CA ALA A 57 -53.22 1.40 13.35
C ALA A 57 -51.79 0.88 13.43
N PHE A 58 -50.98 1.44 14.33
CA PHE A 58 -49.64 0.88 14.60
C PHE A 58 -49.78 -0.39 15.45
N THR A 59 -49.19 -1.49 14.98
CA THR A 59 -49.14 -2.79 15.67
C THR A 59 -47.79 -3.49 15.45
N LEU A 60 -47.48 -4.42 16.35
CA LEU A 60 -46.34 -5.34 16.20
C LEU A 60 -46.75 -6.70 15.64
N ASP A 61 -48.04 -6.93 15.36
CA ASP A 61 -48.56 -8.25 14.99
C ASP A 61 -47.88 -8.83 13.75
N HIS A 62 -47.67 -8.01 12.70
CA HIS A 62 -46.96 -8.45 11.49
C HIS A 62 -45.51 -8.85 11.78
N TRP A 63 -44.83 -8.13 12.67
CA TRP A 63 -43.45 -8.44 13.06
C TRP A 63 -43.39 -9.72 13.88
N ILE A 64 -44.30 -9.90 14.83
CA ILE A 64 -44.41 -11.13 15.61
C ILE A 64 -44.74 -12.32 14.69
N ALA A 65 -45.66 -12.14 13.73
CA ALA A 65 -46.03 -13.16 12.75
C ALA A 65 -44.83 -13.64 11.92
N VAL A 66 -43.96 -12.72 11.46
CA VAL A 66 -42.75 -13.07 10.69
C VAL A 66 -41.85 -14.04 11.46
N TYR A 67 -41.75 -13.91 12.79
CA TYR A 67 -40.91 -14.76 13.63
C TYR A 67 -41.62 -15.96 14.27
N THR A 68 -42.94 -16.10 14.08
CA THR A 68 -43.73 -17.19 14.69
C THR A 68 -44.30 -18.16 13.67
N ILE A 69 -44.54 -17.71 12.43
CA ILE A 69 -45.03 -18.59 11.36
C ILE A 69 -43.95 -19.63 11.01
N PRO A 70 -44.24 -20.95 11.12
CA PRO A 70 -43.23 -22.01 10.95
C PRO A 70 -42.48 -21.93 9.60
N ALA A 71 -43.18 -21.61 8.52
CA ALA A 71 -42.57 -21.49 7.19
C ALA A 71 -41.47 -20.42 7.14
N TYR A 72 -41.66 -19.28 7.80
CA TYR A 72 -40.67 -18.21 7.87
C TYR A 72 -39.52 -18.57 8.81
N VAL A 73 -39.81 -19.21 9.94
CA VAL A 73 -38.77 -19.70 10.86
C VAL A 73 -37.88 -20.73 10.16
N THR A 74 -38.46 -21.69 9.42
CA THR A 74 -37.69 -22.68 8.65
C THR A 74 -36.86 -22.02 7.55
N ALA A 75 -37.44 -21.08 6.78
CA ALA A 75 -36.70 -20.35 5.76
C ALA A 75 -35.53 -19.54 6.37
N PHE A 76 -35.76 -18.89 7.51
CA PHE A 76 -34.75 -18.15 8.25
C PHE A 76 -33.62 -19.06 8.74
N LEU A 77 -33.94 -20.18 9.39
CA LEU A 77 -32.95 -21.14 9.88
C LEU A 77 -32.15 -21.78 8.73
N ASN A 78 -32.80 -22.12 7.62
CA ASN A 78 -32.12 -22.63 6.42
C ASN A 78 -31.16 -21.57 5.85
N THR A 79 -31.59 -20.31 5.78
CA THR A 79 -30.75 -19.21 5.29
C THR A 79 -29.55 -18.99 6.21
N LEU A 80 -29.74 -19.05 7.53
CA LEU A 80 -28.67 -18.95 8.51
C LEU A 80 -27.67 -20.11 8.38
N ALA A 81 -28.17 -21.34 8.25
CA ALA A 81 -27.33 -22.52 8.03
C ALA A 81 -26.52 -22.39 6.73
N ILE A 82 -27.15 -21.99 5.63
CA ILE A 82 -26.47 -21.73 4.35
C ILE A 82 -25.40 -20.65 4.52
N ALA A 83 -25.72 -19.51 5.13
CA ALA A 83 -24.76 -18.42 5.32
C ALA A 83 -23.52 -18.86 6.12
N VAL A 84 -23.72 -19.58 7.22
CA VAL A 84 -22.63 -20.10 8.06
C VAL A 84 -21.78 -21.10 7.28
N LEU A 85 -22.42 -22.11 6.68
CA LEU A 85 -21.71 -23.16 5.96
C LEU A 85 -20.96 -22.60 4.73
N VAL A 86 -21.61 -21.73 3.95
CA VAL A 86 -20.98 -21.07 2.81
C VAL A 86 -19.77 -20.27 3.24
N THR A 87 -19.86 -19.52 4.35
CA THR A 87 -18.73 -18.75 4.88
C THR A 87 -17.57 -19.67 5.26
N ILE A 88 -17.85 -20.77 5.97
CA ILE A 88 -16.82 -21.74 6.37
C ILE A 88 -16.13 -22.35 5.14
N PHE A 89 -16.91 -22.90 4.21
CA PHE A 89 -16.35 -23.61 3.05
C PHE A 89 -15.69 -22.68 2.04
N SER A 90 -16.28 -21.50 1.76
CA SER A 90 -15.65 -20.51 0.87
C SER A 90 -14.34 -19.99 1.45
N THR A 91 -14.29 -19.74 2.75
CA THR A 91 -13.06 -19.31 3.42
C THR A 91 -12.02 -20.41 3.40
N LEU A 92 -12.40 -21.66 3.68
CA LEU A 92 -11.49 -22.80 3.60
C LEU A 92 -10.89 -22.93 2.20
N ILE A 93 -11.73 -22.96 1.16
CA ILE A 93 -11.29 -23.07 -0.25
C ILE A 93 -10.39 -21.88 -0.62
N GLY A 94 -10.84 -20.65 -0.36
CA GLY A 94 -10.11 -19.44 -0.71
C GLY A 94 -8.77 -19.31 0.02
N LEU A 95 -8.72 -19.65 1.32
CA LEU A 95 -7.49 -19.62 2.10
C LEU A 95 -6.52 -20.72 1.66
N THR A 96 -7.01 -21.93 1.39
CA THR A 96 -6.17 -23.01 0.86
C THR A 96 -5.56 -22.61 -0.47
N LEU A 97 -6.34 -22.05 -1.40
CA LEU A 97 -5.84 -21.52 -2.66
C LEU A 97 -4.83 -20.39 -2.43
N ALA A 98 -5.11 -19.47 -1.50
CA ALA A 98 -4.22 -18.38 -1.18
C ALA A 98 -2.87 -18.89 -0.66
N VAL A 99 -2.85 -19.85 0.25
CA VAL A 99 -1.61 -20.47 0.75
C VAL A 99 -0.87 -21.19 -0.38
N LEU A 100 -1.58 -21.96 -1.20
CA LEU A 100 -0.99 -22.74 -2.28
C LEU A 100 -0.34 -21.82 -3.33
N LEU A 101 -1.06 -20.82 -3.83
CA LEU A 101 -0.57 -19.94 -4.89
C LEU A 101 0.39 -18.85 -4.37
N ALA A 102 0.31 -18.46 -3.09
CA ALA A 102 1.18 -17.44 -2.52
C ALA A 102 2.49 -18.01 -1.93
N ARG A 103 2.47 -19.25 -1.41
CA ARG A 103 3.59 -19.80 -0.63
C ARG A 103 4.24 -21.05 -1.20
N THR A 104 3.71 -21.63 -2.27
CA THR A 104 4.33 -22.79 -2.91
C THR A 104 4.74 -22.46 -4.34
N ASP A 105 5.77 -23.14 -4.85
CA ASP A 105 6.24 -23.03 -6.23
C ASP A 105 5.29 -23.77 -7.20
N THR A 106 4.02 -23.34 -7.22
CA THR A 106 3.01 -23.97 -8.08
C THR A 106 3.26 -23.62 -9.54
N PRO A 107 3.34 -24.59 -10.46
CA PRO A 107 3.54 -24.30 -11.88
C PRO A 107 2.33 -23.55 -12.44
N GLY A 108 2.60 -22.43 -13.12
CA GLY A 108 1.55 -21.65 -13.76
C GLY A 108 0.66 -20.84 -12.80
N THR A 109 1.19 -20.44 -11.64
CA THR A 109 0.50 -19.54 -10.69
C THR A 109 -0.21 -18.36 -11.36
N GLY A 110 0.37 -17.75 -12.39
CA GLY A 110 -0.25 -16.62 -13.09
C GLY A 110 -1.61 -16.92 -13.74
N TRP A 111 -1.79 -18.10 -14.36
CA TRP A 111 -3.09 -18.46 -14.95
C TRP A 111 -4.07 -18.94 -13.87
N LEU A 112 -3.55 -19.60 -12.83
CA LEU A 112 -4.34 -20.06 -11.69
C LEU A 112 -4.91 -18.87 -10.90
N ASP A 113 -4.11 -17.83 -10.66
CA ASP A 113 -4.53 -16.60 -10.00
C ASP A 113 -5.73 -15.97 -10.74
N VAL A 114 -5.66 -15.91 -12.08
CA VAL A 114 -6.77 -15.40 -12.90
C VAL A 114 -7.99 -16.34 -12.84
N ALA A 115 -7.78 -17.65 -12.99
CA ALA A 115 -8.85 -18.63 -12.98
C ALA A 115 -9.67 -18.62 -11.67
N VAL A 116 -9.00 -18.41 -10.53
CA VAL A 116 -9.66 -18.29 -9.23
C VAL A 116 -10.55 -17.04 -9.16
N ILE A 117 -10.18 -15.94 -9.82
CA ILE A 117 -10.93 -14.67 -9.74
C ILE A 117 -12.06 -14.60 -10.78
N ILE A 118 -11.96 -15.30 -11.93
CA ILE A 118 -12.97 -15.27 -13.00
C ILE A 118 -14.43 -15.37 -12.51
N PRO A 119 -14.81 -16.29 -11.61
CA PRO A 119 -16.20 -16.42 -11.15
C PRO A 119 -16.80 -15.13 -10.57
N GLN A 120 -15.96 -14.23 -10.06
CA GLN A 120 -16.35 -12.94 -9.49
C GLN A 120 -16.88 -11.94 -10.53
N PHE A 121 -16.44 -12.09 -11.78
CA PHE A 121 -16.89 -11.25 -12.90
C PHE A 121 -18.14 -11.80 -13.57
N LEU A 122 -18.53 -13.04 -13.26
CA LEU A 122 -19.78 -13.62 -13.71
C LEU A 122 -20.91 -13.19 -12.78
N SER A 123 -22.06 -12.83 -13.35
CA SER A 123 -23.22 -12.53 -12.52
C SER A 123 -23.64 -13.76 -11.71
N PRO A 124 -24.12 -13.60 -10.46
CA PRO A 124 -24.65 -14.73 -9.68
C PRO A 124 -25.71 -15.52 -10.44
N PHE A 125 -26.53 -14.82 -11.23
CA PHE A 125 -27.58 -15.42 -12.06
C PHE A 125 -27.02 -16.34 -13.16
N THR A 126 -26.00 -15.87 -13.89
CA THR A 126 -25.32 -16.66 -14.92
C THR A 126 -24.68 -17.91 -14.31
N SER A 127 -24.02 -17.78 -13.17
CA SER A 127 -23.41 -18.90 -12.45
C SER A 127 -24.45 -19.91 -11.97
N ALA A 128 -25.59 -19.45 -11.45
CA ALA A 128 -26.68 -20.33 -11.04
C ALA A 128 -27.27 -21.12 -12.22
N LEU A 129 -27.53 -20.46 -13.36
CA LEU A 129 -28.02 -21.12 -14.57
C LEU A 129 -27.05 -22.19 -15.08
N ALA A 130 -25.75 -21.91 -15.07
CA ALA A 130 -24.73 -22.87 -15.48
C ALA A 130 -24.78 -24.15 -14.62
N TRP A 131 -24.89 -24.00 -13.29
CA TRP A 131 -25.03 -25.14 -12.39
C TRP A 131 -26.37 -25.87 -12.54
N ILE A 132 -27.46 -25.18 -12.85
CA ILE A 132 -28.76 -25.81 -13.15
C ILE A 132 -28.64 -26.72 -14.39
N VAL A 133 -28.03 -26.23 -15.47
CA VAL A 133 -27.82 -27.03 -16.68
C VAL A 133 -26.89 -28.21 -16.40
N LEU A 134 -25.88 -28.03 -15.54
CA LEU A 134 -24.88 -29.05 -15.30
C LEU A 134 -25.34 -30.14 -14.33
N ALA A 135 -26.00 -29.78 -13.24
CA ALA A 135 -26.19 -30.65 -12.07
C ALA A 135 -27.60 -30.57 -11.44
N SER A 136 -28.60 -30.08 -12.18
CA SER A 136 -30.02 -30.28 -11.80
C SER A 136 -30.34 -31.78 -11.65
N PRO A 137 -31.15 -32.20 -10.66
CA PRO A 137 -31.49 -33.60 -10.44
C PRO A 137 -32.08 -34.30 -11.67
N ARG A 138 -33.01 -33.62 -12.36
CA ARG A 138 -33.78 -34.24 -13.45
C ARG A 138 -33.17 -34.03 -14.83
N THR A 139 -32.57 -32.86 -15.05
CA THR A 139 -32.15 -32.40 -16.39
C THR A 139 -30.67 -32.06 -16.47
N GLY A 140 -29.93 -32.19 -15.37
CA GLY A 140 -28.51 -31.86 -15.32
C GLY A 140 -27.68 -32.81 -16.18
N LEU A 141 -26.82 -32.24 -17.02
CA LEU A 141 -25.96 -33.00 -17.94
C LEU A 141 -25.13 -34.08 -17.23
N ILE A 142 -24.63 -33.82 -16.02
CA ILE A 142 -23.85 -34.79 -15.24
C ILE A 142 -24.73 -35.98 -14.84
N ASN A 143 -25.90 -35.72 -14.25
CA ASN A 143 -26.81 -36.79 -13.81
C ASN A 143 -27.29 -37.64 -14.99
N VAL A 144 -27.66 -37.00 -16.09
CA VAL A 144 -28.07 -37.68 -17.33
C VAL A 144 -26.93 -38.52 -17.89
N ALA A 145 -25.70 -38.00 -17.92
CA ALA A 145 -24.52 -38.76 -18.38
C ALA A 145 -24.26 -39.99 -17.50
N LEU A 146 -24.33 -39.85 -16.17
CA LEU A 146 -24.13 -40.98 -15.24
C LEU A 146 -25.19 -42.07 -15.41
N GLN A 147 -26.45 -41.67 -15.64
CA GLN A 147 -27.54 -42.63 -15.90
C GLN A 147 -27.37 -43.33 -17.26
N ASN A 148 -26.99 -42.59 -18.30
CA ASN A 148 -26.73 -43.15 -19.63
C ASN A 148 -25.54 -44.14 -19.62
N LEU A 149 -24.56 -43.92 -18.75
CA LEU A 149 -23.43 -44.83 -18.54
C LEU A 149 -23.78 -46.03 -17.64
N GLY A 150 -25.01 -46.10 -17.11
CA GLY A 150 -25.44 -47.15 -16.18
C GLY A 150 -24.77 -47.07 -14.80
N LEU A 151 -24.16 -45.93 -14.45
CA LEU A 151 -23.45 -45.72 -13.18
C LEU A 151 -24.39 -45.31 -12.03
N SER A 152 -25.64 -44.94 -12.33
CA SER A 152 -26.63 -44.57 -11.33
C SER A 152 -28.06 -44.88 -11.81
N SER A 153 -28.93 -45.25 -10.88
CA SER A 153 -30.38 -45.42 -11.10
C SER A 153 -31.20 -44.17 -10.78
N GLY A 154 -30.57 -43.10 -10.29
CA GLY A 154 -31.23 -41.85 -9.89
C GLY A 154 -30.31 -40.63 -9.95
N PRO A 155 -30.81 -39.44 -9.56
CA PRO A 155 -29.98 -38.24 -9.47
C PRO A 155 -28.90 -38.42 -8.40
N VAL A 156 -27.64 -38.26 -8.79
CA VAL A 156 -26.50 -38.29 -7.85
C VAL A 156 -26.26 -36.89 -7.27
N PHE A 157 -26.40 -35.86 -8.11
CA PHE A 157 -26.23 -34.47 -7.72
C PHE A 157 -27.58 -33.74 -7.66
N ASP A 158 -27.77 -32.96 -6.60
CA ASP A 158 -28.91 -32.07 -6.45
C ASP A 158 -28.44 -30.69 -5.96
N ILE A 159 -28.34 -29.75 -6.88
CA ILE A 159 -27.95 -28.36 -6.58
C ILE A 159 -29.02 -27.57 -5.80
N PHE A 160 -30.27 -28.06 -5.73
CA PHE A 160 -31.35 -27.42 -4.99
C PHE A 160 -31.44 -27.91 -3.54
N SER A 161 -30.72 -28.98 -3.21
CA SER A 161 -30.52 -29.42 -1.83
C SER A 161 -29.69 -28.39 -1.04
N LEU A 162 -29.79 -28.41 0.30
CA LEU A 162 -28.98 -27.54 1.15
C LEU A 162 -27.47 -27.69 0.87
N GLY A 163 -27.00 -28.93 0.71
CA GLY A 163 -25.60 -29.21 0.39
C GLY A 163 -25.19 -28.70 -1.00
N GLY A 164 -26.06 -28.86 -1.99
CA GLY A 164 -25.86 -28.35 -3.35
C GLY A 164 -25.76 -26.82 -3.40
N ILE A 165 -26.67 -26.13 -2.72
CA ILE A 165 -26.64 -24.66 -2.61
C ILE A 165 -25.35 -24.21 -1.93
N VAL A 166 -25.00 -24.82 -0.80
CA VAL A 166 -23.75 -24.50 -0.07
C VAL A 166 -22.54 -24.68 -0.98
N TRP A 167 -22.44 -25.79 -1.70
CA TRP A 167 -21.34 -26.06 -2.62
C TRP A 167 -21.19 -24.98 -3.69
N VAL A 168 -22.26 -24.70 -4.44
CA VAL A 168 -22.26 -23.73 -5.54
C VAL A 168 -21.92 -22.33 -5.03
N MET A 169 -22.55 -21.92 -3.93
CA MET A 169 -22.30 -20.62 -3.32
C MET A 169 -20.87 -20.52 -2.77
N SER A 170 -20.33 -21.58 -2.18
CA SER A 170 -18.95 -21.58 -1.69
C SER A 170 -17.93 -21.39 -2.80
N LEU A 171 -18.13 -22.01 -3.97
CA LEU A 171 -17.27 -21.77 -5.14
C LEU A 171 -17.38 -20.34 -5.65
N TYR A 172 -18.57 -19.75 -5.60
CA TYR A 172 -18.79 -18.35 -5.98
C TYR A 172 -18.12 -17.37 -4.99
N PHE A 173 -18.15 -17.66 -3.69
CA PHE A 173 -17.61 -16.76 -2.66
C PHE A 173 -16.13 -17.02 -2.29
N ALA A 174 -15.57 -18.18 -2.62
CA ALA A 174 -14.16 -18.49 -2.38
C ALA A 174 -13.15 -17.44 -2.91
N PRO A 175 -13.37 -16.82 -4.09
CA PRO A 175 -12.48 -15.77 -4.60
C PRO A 175 -12.38 -14.56 -3.68
N TYR A 176 -13.44 -14.20 -2.94
CA TYR A 176 -13.38 -13.11 -1.97
C TYR A 176 -12.42 -13.43 -0.82
N ALA A 177 -12.47 -14.64 -0.27
CA ALA A 177 -11.55 -15.06 0.78
C ALA A 177 -10.10 -15.11 0.25
N TYR A 178 -9.90 -15.61 -0.96
CA TYR A 178 -8.59 -15.61 -1.63
C TYR A 178 -8.04 -14.18 -1.81
N LEU A 179 -8.83 -13.25 -2.33
CA LEU A 179 -8.41 -11.86 -2.60
C LEU A 179 -8.03 -11.10 -1.33
N ASN A 180 -8.66 -11.40 -0.20
CA ASN A 180 -8.31 -10.79 1.09
C ASN A 180 -7.10 -11.47 1.73
N ALA A 181 -6.98 -12.80 1.63
CA ALA A 181 -5.92 -13.55 2.31
C ALA A 181 -4.58 -13.55 1.55
N ALA A 182 -4.59 -13.69 0.22
CA ALA A 182 -3.36 -13.83 -0.57
C ALA A 182 -2.39 -12.64 -0.43
N PRO A 183 -2.83 -11.36 -0.51
CA PRO A 183 -1.95 -10.22 -0.30
C PRO A 183 -1.36 -10.18 1.12
N ALA A 184 -2.18 -10.49 2.14
CA ALA A 184 -1.72 -10.55 3.53
C ALA A 184 -0.67 -11.64 3.73
N LEU A 185 -0.86 -12.82 3.13
CA LEU A 185 0.10 -13.93 3.21
C LEU A 185 1.45 -13.62 2.54
N LEU A 186 1.44 -12.77 1.52
CA LEU A 186 2.63 -12.28 0.82
C LEU A 186 3.35 -11.15 1.58
N ALA A 187 2.60 -10.37 2.35
CA ALA A 187 3.15 -9.33 3.23
C ALA A 187 3.76 -9.88 4.53
N LEU A 188 3.49 -11.14 4.88
CA LEU A 188 4.10 -11.79 6.05
C LEU A 188 5.58 -12.08 5.80
N ASP A 189 6.44 -11.37 6.54
CA ASP A 189 7.89 -11.54 6.56
C ASP A 189 8.28 -12.95 7.08
N PRO A 190 8.99 -13.77 6.27
CA PRO A 190 9.50 -15.07 6.70
C PRO A 190 10.37 -15.00 7.96
N ALA A 191 10.97 -13.85 8.26
CA ALA A 191 11.87 -13.68 9.40
C ALA A 191 11.15 -13.77 10.76
N ARG A 192 9.84 -13.50 10.84
CA ARG A 192 9.08 -13.53 12.11
C ARG A 192 8.45 -14.89 12.45
N SER A 193 8.48 -15.87 11.54
CA SER A 193 7.86 -17.20 11.75
C SER A 193 8.85 -18.36 11.96
N SER A 194 10.08 -18.11 12.42
CA SER A 194 11.00 -19.20 12.79
C SER A 194 11.90 -18.88 13.99
N PRO A 195 11.47 -19.21 15.22
CA PRO A 195 12.40 -19.43 16.34
C PRO A 195 13.18 -20.76 16.22
N SER A 196 12.84 -21.64 15.27
CA SER A 196 13.27 -23.05 15.27
C SER A 196 14.07 -23.52 14.03
N ARG A 197 14.85 -22.63 13.39
CA ARG A 197 15.84 -23.04 12.38
C ARG A 197 17.30 -23.05 12.87
N ARG A 198 17.51 -22.99 14.19
CA ARG A 198 18.75 -23.47 14.81
C ARG A 198 18.68 -24.99 15.02
N TYR A 199 18.66 -25.75 13.93
CA TYR A 199 19.25 -27.09 13.90
C TYR A 199 19.39 -27.53 12.44
N CYS A 200 20.60 -27.97 12.08
CA CYS A 200 20.92 -28.55 10.79
C CYS A 200 19.90 -29.61 10.36
N SER A 201 19.38 -29.47 9.14
CA SER A 201 19.14 -30.64 8.29
C SER A 201 19.29 -30.20 6.83
N SER A 202 20.12 -30.95 6.12
CA SER A 202 20.45 -30.74 4.71
C SER A 202 19.21 -30.89 3.85
N THR A 203 18.98 -29.95 2.94
CA THR A 203 18.83 -30.25 1.50
C THR A 203 19.04 -28.94 0.74
N SER A 204 19.86 -29.01 -0.30
CA SER A 204 20.18 -27.97 -1.27
C SER A 204 19.01 -27.03 -1.61
N ARG A 205 19.20 -25.71 -1.42
CA ARG A 205 18.71 -24.63 -2.30
C ARG A 205 19.30 -23.28 -1.89
N SER A 206 19.72 -22.55 -2.91
CA SER A 206 20.54 -21.33 -2.91
C SER A 206 20.04 -20.20 -1.99
N PRO A 207 20.94 -19.34 -1.46
CA PRO A 207 20.54 -18.19 -0.66
C PRO A 207 20.09 -17.06 -1.60
N ILE A 208 18.78 -16.86 -1.73
CA ILE A 208 18.23 -15.64 -2.31
C ILE A 208 17.98 -14.69 -1.14
N SER A 209 18.68 -13.56 -1.14
CA SER A 209 18.39 -12.43 -0.28
C SER A 209 16.97 -11.93 -0.54
N THR A 210 16.05 -12.16 0.40
CA THR A 210 14.66 -11.67 0.29
C THR A 210 14.60 -10.20 0.73
N PRO A 211 14.13 -9.28 -0.12
CA PRO A 211 13.96 -7.89 0.28
C PRO A 211 12.73 -7.75 1.21
N SER A 212 12.64 -6.66 1.98
CA SER A 212 11.58 -6.40 2.98
C SER A 212 10.15 -6.63 2.45
N SER A 213 9.21 -7.02 3.32
CA SER A 213 7.84 -7.40 2.92
C SER A 213 7.07 -6.30 2.16
N ALA A 214 7.26 -5.03 2.52
CA ALA A 214 6.70 -3.88 1.81
C ALA A 214 7.18 -3.84 0.34
N SER A 215 8.47 -4.06 0.12
CA SER A 215 9.05 -4.09 -1.24
C SER A 215 8.60 -5.32 -2.04
N ALA A 216 8.25 -6.44 -1.38
CA ALA A 216 7.74 -7.64 -2.03
C ALA A 216 6.28 -7.48 -2.48
N CYS A 217 5.42 -6.90 -1.63
CA CYS A 217 4.06 -6.50 -1.99
C CYS A 217 4.07 -5.48 -3.13
N ALA A 218 4.96 -4.48 -3.04
CA ALA A 218 5.17 -3.47 -4.06
C ALA A 218 5.54 -4.06 -5.43
N ARG A 219 6.50 -4.98 -5.46
CA ARG A 219 6.92 -5.66 -6.70
C ARG A 219 5.80 -6.50 -7.30
N ARG A 220 4.99 -7.18 -6.48
CA ARG A 220 3.90 -8.04 -6.96
C ARG A 220 2.68 -7.22 -7.43
N PHE A 221 2.38 -6.09 -6.81
CA PHE A 221 1.38 -5.15 -7.31
C PHE A 221 1.82 -4.48 -8.61
N SER A 222 3.10 -4.09 -8.74
CA SER A 222 3.68 -3.61 -9.99
C SER A 222 3.60 -4.67 -11.10
N PHE A 223 3.89 -5.93 -10.77
CA PHE A 223 3.73 -7.07 -11.68
C PHE A 223 2.27 -7.26 -12.12
N LEU A 224 1.30 -7.14 -11.19
CA LEU A 224 -0.12 -7.29 -11.47
C LEU A 224 -0.65 -6.14 -12.34
N ARG A 225 -0.29 -4.87 -12.02
CA ARG A 225 -0.66 -3.69 -12.82
C ARG A 225 -0.05 -3.72 -14.23
N ASN A 226 1.18 -4.21 -14.38
CA ASN A 226 1.80 -4.34 -15.71
C ASN A 226 1.14 -5.42 -16.57
N ARG A 227 0.41 -6.37 -15.99
CA ARG A 227 -0.33 -7.41 -16.72
C ARG A 227 -1.82 -7.10 -16.91
N ILE A 228 -2.38 -6.24 -16.07
CA ILE A 228 -3.78 -5.86 -16.07
C ILE A 228 -3.80 -4.35 -16.17
N GLU A 229 -3.96 -3.80 -17.38
CA GLU A 229 -3.85 -2.36 -17.67
C GLU A 229 -5.01 -1.55 -17.03
N PHE A 230 -4.99 -1.34 -15.71
CA PHE A 230 -5.94 -0.48 -15.03
C PHE A 230 -5.23 0.73 -14.38
N THR A 231 -5.91 1.88 -14.38
CA THR A 231 -5.43 3.10 -13.71
C THR A 231 -5.68 3.01 -12.21
N ALA A 232 -4.64 3.19 -11.41
CA ALA A 232 -4.72 3.14 -9.95
C ALA A 232 -4.07 4.39 -9.32
N LEU A 233 -4.75 4.99 -8.36
CA LEU A 233 -4.21 6.01 -7.47
C LEU A 233 -3.99 5.36 -6.09
N TYR A 234 -2.75 5.41 -5.60
CA TYR A 234 -2.35 4.83 -4.32
C TYR A 234 -1.76 5.94 -3.44
N VAL A 235 -2.26 6.05 -2.20
CA VAL A 235 -1.80 7.04 -1.23
C VAL A 235 -1.07 6.29 -0.12
N THR A 236 0.18 6.65 0.12
CA THR A 236 0.99 6.11 1.21
C THR A 236 1.77 7.22 1.88
N HIS A 237 2.16 6.98 3.13
CA HIS A 237 3.12 7.81 3.86
C HIS A 237 4.53 7.18 3.85
N ASP A 238 4.68 5.97 3.31
CA ASP A 238 5.95 5.27 3.20
C ASP A 238 6.63 5.58 1.86
N GLN A 239 7.84 6.13 1.97
CA GLN A 239 8.64 6.56 0.83
C GLN A 239 9.10 5.37 -0.04
N THR A 240 9.47 4.26 0.60
CA THR A 240 9.97 3.06 -0.08
C THR A 240 8.85 2.41 -0.89
N GLU A 241 7.63 2.37 -0.34
CA GLU A 241 6.45 1.93 -1.08
C GLU A 241 6.17 2.82 -2.29
N ALA A 242 6.17 4.14 -2.08
CA ALA A 242 5.90 5.09 -3.16
C ALA A 242 6.87 4.93 -4.34
N LEU A 243 8.18 4.84 -4.06
CA LEU A 243 9.22 4.68 -5.08
C LEU A 243 9.20 3.31 -5.76
N ALA A 244 8.89 2.23 -5.04
CA ALA A 244 8.91 0.88 -5.58
C ALA A 244 7.67 0.51 -6.40
N MET A 245 6.52 1.14 -6.13
CA MET A 245 5.22 0.74 -6.70
C MET A 245 4.76 1.59 -7.87
N SER A 246 5.27 2.82 -8.00
CA SER A 246 4.60 3.84 -8.79
C SER A 246 5.34 4.13 -10.10
N ASN A 247 4.62 4.23 -11.21
CA ASN A 247 5.20 4.77 -12.45
C ASN A 247 5.46 6.27 -12.31
N ARG A 248 4.59 6.98 -11.59
CA ARG A 248 4.73 8.39 -11.23
C ARG A 248 4.43 8.57 -9.75
N VAL A 249 5.23 9.38 -9.08
CA VAL A 249 5.05 9.73 -7.67
C VAL A 249 4.67 11.20 -7.59
N VAL A 250 3.73 11.53 -6.71
CA VAL A 250 3.32 12.90 -6.39
C VAL A 250 3.70 13.14 -4.93
N VAL A 251 4.69 14.01 -4.70
CA VAL A 251 5.08 14.43 -3.35
C VAL A 251 4.28 15.66 -2.98
N MET A 252 3.67 15.65 -1.80
CA MET A 252 2.83 16.74 -1.30
C MET A 252 3.24 17.16 0.11
N ASP A 253 3.15 18.45 0.41
CA ASP A 253 3.29 19.01 1.75
C ASP A 253 2.23 20.09 1.98
N GLN A 254 1.60 20.09 3.16
CA GLN A 254 0.52 21.02 3.53
C GLN A 254 -0.58 21.19 2.47
N GLY A 255 -0.90 20.13 1.72
CA GLY A 255 -1.91 20.16 0.65
C GLY A 255 -1.41 20.75 -0.69
N HIS A 256 -0.13 21.14 -0.78
CA HIS A 256 0.51 21.61 -2.00
C HIS A 256 1.39 20.52 -2.63
N ILE A 257 1.32 20.39 -3.95
CA ILE A 257 2.20 19.48 -4.71
C ILE A 257 3.60 20.09 -4.75
N GLN A 258 4.58 19.35 -4.25
CA GLN A 258 5.98 19.74 -4.23
C GLN A 258 6.70 19.29 -5.51
N GLN A 259 6.50 18.03 -5.91
CA GLN A 259 7.10 17.46 -7.12
C GLN A 259 6.24 16.32 -7.67
N ILE A 260 6.20 16.20 -9.00
CA ILE A 260 5.64 15.06 -9.71
C ILE A 260 6.70 14.54 -10.68
N GLY A 261 7.00 13.25 -10.65
CA GLY A 261 7.98 12.67 -11.55
C GLY A 261 8.03 11.15 -11.48
N HIS A 262 8.94 10.56 -12.25
CA HIS A 262 9.28 9.15 -12.11
C HIS A 262 10.06 8.92 -10.80
N PRO A 263 9.95 7.74 -10.14
CA PRO A 263 10.67 7.47 -8.89
C PRO A 263 12.17 7.80 -8.94
N CYS A 264 12.86 7.39 -10.01
CA CYS A 264 14.28 7.67 -10.20
C CYS A 264 14.57 9.17 -10.33
N GLU A 265 13.69 9.92 -10.98
CA GLU A 265 13.84 11.37 -11.15
C GLU A 265 13.63 12.10 -9.83
N ILE A 266 12.60 11.74 -9.07
CA ILE A 266 12.36 12.35 -7.75
C ILE A 266 13.52 12.06 -6.79
N TYR A 267 14.06 10.83 -6.82
CA TYR A 267 15.19 10.47 -5.99
C TYR A 267 16.48 11.19 -6.40
N ALA A 268 16.81 11.19 -7.69
CA ALA A 268 18.08 11.67 -8.21
C ALA A 268 18.11 13.19 -8.46
N ARG A 269 16.96 13.83 -8.63
CA ARG A 269 16.84 15.28 -8.91
C ARG A 269 15.64 15.87 -8.16
N PRO A 270 15.72 15.95 -6.82
CA PRO A 270 14.71 16.65 -6.04
C PRO A 270 14.70 18.14 -6.39
N VAL A 271 13.51 18.75 -6.51
CA VAL A 271 13.38 20.17 -6.91
C VAL A 271 13.62 21.15 -5.76
N ASN A 272 13.57 20.70 -4.51
CA ASN A 272 13.79 21.51 -3.32
C ASN A 272 14.29 20.66 -2.13
N ALA A 273 14.70 21.33 -1.05
CA ALA A 273 15.22 20.69 0.17
C ALA A 273 14.20 19.75 0.83
N PHE A 274 12.94 20.16 0.90
CA PHE A 274 11.85 19.32 1.42
C PHE A 274 11.76 17.98 0.68
N VAL A 275 11.73 17.97 -0.66
CA VAL A 275 11.64 16.71 -1.41
C VAL A 275 12.91 15.86 -1.24
N ALA A 276 14.08 16.49 -1.16
CA ALA A 276 15.35 15.79 -0.95
C ALA A 276 15.40 15.07 0.41
N ASP A 277 14.93 15.71 1.47
CA ASP A 277 14.84 15.18 2.83
C ASP A 277 13.68 14.20 3.01
N PHE A 278 12.57 14.46 2.34
CA PHE A 278 11.38 13.62 2.38
C PHE A 278 11.52 12.34 1.57
N ILE A 279 12.32 12.31 0.50
CA ILE A 279 12.50 11.12 -0.35
C ILE A 279 13.90 10.56 -0.12
N GLY A 280 13.97 9.63 0.85
CA GLY A 280 15.21 8.98 1.27
C GLY A 280 16.06 9.84 2.20
N ALA A 281 17.02 9.20 2.88
CA ALA A 281 17.98 9.91 3.70
C ALA A 281 18.88 10.82 2.84
N THR A 282 19.14 12.04 3.32
CA THR A 282 20.12 12.94 2.70
C THR A 282 20.83 13.76 3.75
N ASN A 283 22.04 14.21 3.43
CA ASN A 283 22.73 15.24 4.21
C ASN A 283 22.45 16.58 3.55
N LEU A 284 21.72 17.46 4.23
CA LEU A 284 21.54 18.84 3.83
C LEU A 284 22.64 19.70 4.46
N VAL A 285 23.48 20.30 3.62
CA VAL A 285 24.58 21.16 4.02
C VAL A 285 24.36 22.56 3.47
N PHE A 286 24.22 23.54 4.34
CA PHE A 286 24.14 24.95 3.94
C PHE A 286 25.53 25.47 3.56
N ALA A 287 25.61 26.13 2.41
CA ALA A 287 26.86 26.60 1.86
C ALA A 287 26.71 27.96 1.17
N THR A 288 27.82 28.68 1.05
CA THR A 288 27.90 29.93 0.27
C THR A 288 28.76 29.70 -0.96
N VAL A 289 28.26 30.09 -2.13
CA VAL A 289 29.01 29.99 -3.39
C VAL A 289 30.20 30.96 -3.35
N THR A 290 31.42 30.48 -3.57
CA THR A 290 32.64 31.31 -3.54
C THR A 290 33.14 31.64 -4.95
N SER A 291 33.08 30.68 -5.88
CA SER A 291 33.41 30.89 -7.28
C SER A 291 32.72 29.87 -8.19
N ARG A 292 32.73 30.14 -9.49
CA ARG A 292 32.22 29.25 -10.53
C ARG A 292 33.21 29.18 -11.68
N GLU A 293 33.66 27.98 -12.02
CA GLU A 293 34.56 27.74 -13.14
C GLU A 293 34.14 26.46 -13.87
N ASN A 294 34.03 26.52 -15.21
CA ASN A 294 33.80 25.35 -16.07
C ASN A 294 32.63 24.42 -15.66
N GLY A 295 31.52 25.00 -15.15
CA GLY A 295 30.34 24.21 -14.73
C GLY A 295 30.46 23.57 -13.34
N VAL A 296 31.51 23.89 -12.60
CA VAL A 296 31.72 23.50 -11.20
C VAL A 296 31.62 24.74 -10.31
N LEU A 297 30.88 24.61 -9.21
CA LEU A 297 30.78 25.62 -8.16
C LEU A 297 31.72 25.25 -7.02
N ALA A 298 32.58 26.19 -6.63
CA ALA A 298 33.23 26.12 -5.34
C ALA A 298 32.30 26.72 -4.29
N THR A 299 32.10 25.98 -3.20
CA THR A 299 31.23 26.39 -2.10
C THR A 299 31.98 26.33 -0.78
N ALA A 300 31.75 27.31 0.09
CA ALA A 300 32.23 27.30 1.46
C ALA A 300 31.17 26.60 2.33
N THR A 301 31.52 25.44 2.89
CA THR A 301 30.71 24.70 3.86
C THR A 301 31.34 24.80 5.26
N PRO A 302 30.61 24.44 6.33
CA PRO A 302 31.15 24.46 7.70
C PRO A 302 32.35 23.54 7.94
N PHE A 303 32.59 22.57 7.05
CA PHE A 303 33.69 21.61 7.14
C PHE A 303 34.76 21.78 6.07
N GLY A 304 34.67 22.83 5.24
CA GLY A 304 35.69 23.21 4.27
C GLY A 304 35.13 23.54 2.88
N PRO A 305 36.01 23.78 1.90
CA PRO A 305 35.59 23.99 0.52
C PRO A 305 35.05 22.70 -0.09
N LEU A 306 33.93 22.79 -0.82
CA LEU A 306 33.30 21.68 -1.52
C LEU A 306 32.98 22.10 -2.97
N LEU A 307 33.47 21.32 -3.93
CA LEU A 307 33.23 21.47 -5.36
C LEU A 307 31.96 20.70 -5.76
N VAL A 308 31.01 21.36 -6.40
CA VAL A 308 29.75 20.76 -6.85
C VAL A 308 29.57 20.98 -8.35
N ALA A 309 29.23 19.93 -9.09
CA ALA A 309 28.82 20.10 -10.48
C ALA A 309 27.42 20.74 -10.52
N ALA A 310 27.30 21.90 -11.17
CA ALA A 310 26.02 22.61 -11.25
C ALA A 310 25.82 23.25 -12.62
N THR A 311 24.67 22.95 -13.21
CA THR A 311 24.23 23.52 -14.49
C THR A 311 23.50 24.84 -14.30
N ALA A 312 22.92 25.09 -13.13
CA ALA A 312 22.21 26.33 -12.81
C ALA A 312 23.17 27.52 -12.62
N ASP A 313 22.69 28.72 -12.99
CA ASP A 313 23.43 29.97 -12.81
C ASP A 313 23.34 30.45 -11.36
N HIS A 314 24.40 30.20 -10.60
CA HIS A 314 24.62 30.76 -9.27
C HIS A 314 25.77 31.78 -9.30
N ARG A 315 25.67 32.82 -8.47
CA ARG A 315 26.66 33.89 -8.35
C ARG A 315 27.49 33.69 -7.08
N PRO A 316 28.77 34.11 -7.08
CA PRO A 316 29.53 34.22 -5.84
C PRO A 316 28.77 35.07 -4.81
N GLY A 317 28.66 34.55 -3.58
CA GLY A 317 27.89 35.12 -2.49
C GLY A 317 26.49 34.54 -2.30
N ASP A 318 25.97 33.75 -3.26
CA ASP A 318 24.66 33.12 -3.12
C ASP A 318 24.68 32.06 -2.00
N GLN A 319 23.62 32.05 -1.19
CA GLN A 319 23.36 30.98 -0.23
C GLN A 319 22.62 29.83 -0.91
N VAL A 320 23.12 28.62 -0.72
CA VAL A 320 22.56 27.40 -1.32
C VAL A 320 22.49 26.28 -0.30
N ALA A 321 21.58 25.33 -0.52
CA ALA A 321 21.56 24.07 0.20
C ALA A 321 22.15 22.98 -0.70
N LEU A 322 23.11 22.24 -0.19
CA LEU A 322 23.72 21.10 -0.86
C LEU A 322 23.09 19.82 -0.32
N SER A 323 22.59 18.97 -1.21
CA SER A 323 22.10 17.64 -0.86
C SER A 323 23.14 16.61 -1.24
N ILE A 324 23.60 15.83 -0.25
CA ILE A 324 24.57 14.75 -0.43
C ILE A 324 23.96 13.47 0.13
N ARG A 325 23.69 12.50 -0.75
CA ARG A 325 23.12 11.21 -0.36
C ARG A 325 24.12 10.40 0.49
N PRO A 326 23.68 9.65 1.51
CA PRO A 326 24.58 8.84 2.32
C PRO A 326 25.43 7.83 1.54
N GLU A 327 24.88 7.29 0.45
CA GLU A 327 25.58 6.35 -0.45
C GLU A 327 26.61 7.02 -1.37
N ALA A 328 26.59 8.34 -1.48
CA ALA A 328 27.61 9.11 -2.19
C ALA A 328 28.87 9.34 -1.35
N LEU A 329 28.80 9.13 -0.02
CA LEU A 329 29.97 9.25 0.86
C LEU A 329 30.87 8.02 0.68
N ARG A 330 32.12 8.27 0.30
CA ARG A 330 33.14 7.24 0.12
C ARG A 330 34.20 7.30 1.22
N THR A 331 34.67 6.14 1.66
CA THR A 331 35.69 6.00 2.71
C THR A 331 37.07 5.56 2.21
N ASP A 332 37.26 5.48 0.89
CA ASP A 332 38.43 4.86 0.23
C ASP A 332 39.36 5.86 -0.49
N GLY A 333 39.20 7.17 -0.26
CA GLY A 333 40.00 8.22 -0.91
C GLY A 333 41.10 8.82 -0.02
N GLU A 334 42.03 9.57 -0.63
CA GLU A 334 43.07 10.33 0.10
C GLU A 334 42.67 11.80 0.26
N PRO A 335 42.71 12.36 1.50
CA PRO A 335 42.49 13.78 1.74
C PRO A 335 43.51 14.66 0.97
N GLY A 336 43.03 15.68 0.26
CA GLY A 336 43.89 16.64 -0.44
C GLY A 336 44.17 16.36 -1.92
N GLY A 337 43.53 15.36 -2.54
CA GLY A 337 43.56 15.17 -3.99
C GLY A 337 42.87 16.32 -4.74
N ALA A 338 43.51 16.83 -5.81
CA ALA A 338 43.09 18.05 -6.52
C ALA A 338 41.71 17.99 -7.25
N VAL A 339 41.07 16.81 -7.30
CA VAL A 339 39.86 16.55 -8.10
C VAL A 339 38.71 15.94 -7.28
N THR A 340 38.91 15.66 -5.98
CA THR A 340 37.91 14.98 -5.15
C THR A 340 37.71 15.74 -3.85
N ASN A 341 36.45 16.00 -3.49
CA ASN A 341 36.13 16.60 -2.20
C ASN A 341 36.40 15.56 -1.11
N CYS A 342 37.49 15.70 -0.35
CA CYS A 342 37.88 14.73 0.66
C CYS A 342 38.31 15.41 1.96
N TRP A 343 37.75 14.96 3.08
CA TRP A 343 38.06 15.45 4.42
C TRP A 343 38.31 14.31 5.38
N THR A 344 39.01 14.55 6.48
CA THR A 344 39.18 13.55 7.55
C THR A 344 38.10 13.75 8.60
N GLY A 345 37.24 12.76 8.78
CA GLY A 345 36.16 12.78 9.79
C GLY A 345 36.31 11.71 10.85
N GLU A 346 35.72 11.95 12.01
CA GLU A 346 35.68 10.98 13.12
C GLU A 346 34.33 10.27 13.16
N VAL A 347 34.35 8.94 13.14
CA VAL A 347 33.13 8.12 13.15
C VAL A 347 32.59 8.05 14.57
N THR A 348 31.39 8.62 14.80
CA THR A 348 30.81 8.71 16.15
C THR A 348 29.80 7.62 16.44
N HIS A 349 29.15 7.07 15.41
CA HIS A 349 28.15 6.02 15.56
C HIS A 349 28.11 5.12 14.32
N THR A 350 27.90 3.82 14.52
CA THR A 350 27.64 2.85 13.45
C THR A 350 26.47 1.95 13.82
N SER A 351 25.64 1.60 12.83
CA SER A 351 24.47 0.75 12.99
C SER A 351 24.34 -0.21 11.80
N PHE A 352 24.13 -1.49 12.08
CA PHE A 352 24.01 -2.53 11.06
C PHE A 352 22.56 -2.66 10.59
N ILE A 353 22.30 -2.41 9.30
CA ILE A 353 20.97 -2.44 8.68
C ILE A 353 20.83 -3.58 7.66
N GLY A 354 21.47 -4.73 7.93
CA GLY A 354 21.40 -5.92 7.08
C GLY A 354 22.46 -5.89 5.98
N ALA A 355 22.09 -5.48 4.77
CA ALA A 355 23.01 -5.49 3.63
C ALA A 355 24.03 -4.34 3.65
N GLN A 356 23.85 -3.36 4.54
CA GLN A 356 24.65 -2.16 4.67
C GLN A 356 24.91 -1.86 6.15
N VAL A 357 25.96 -1.08 6.42
CA VAL A 357 26.19 -0.42 7.70
C VAL A 357 25.99 1.07 7.49
N GLU A 358 25.13 1.64 8.28
CA GLU A 358 24.96 3.07 8.39
C GLU A 358 25.94 3.62 9.42
N TYR A 359 26.59 4.73 9.12
CA TYR A 359 27.52 5.38 10.03
C TYR A 359 27.32 6.89 10.07
N HIS A 360 27.60 7.50 11.21
CA HIS A 360 27.64 8.94 11.40
C HIS A 360 29.10 9.38 11.55
N VAL A 361 29.49 10.39 10.80
CA VAL A 361 30.83 10.96 10.80
C VAL A 361 30.77 12.44 11.16
N LYS A 362 31.63 12.86 12.08
CA LYS A 362 31.80 14.25 12.48
C LYS A 362 32.91 14.88 11.63
N LEU A 363 32.58 15.97 10.94
CA LEU A 363 33.48 16.81 10.15
C LEU A 363 33.39 18.25 10.68
N GLY A 364 34.44 18.71 11.37
CA GLY A 364 34.36 19.95 12.15
C GLY A 364 33.26 19.83 13.21
N ASP A 365 32.27 20.72 13.17
CA ASP A 365 31.07 20.67 14.03
C ASP A 365 29.83 20.08 13.34
N THR A 366 29.96 19.62 12.09
CA THR A 366 28.85 19.04 11.31
C THR A 366 28.86 17.52 11.39
N PHE A 367 27.68 16.91 11.44
CA PHE A 367 27.52 15.46 11.36
C PHE A 367 26.95 15.08 10.00
N LEU A 368 27.59 14.14 9.33
CA LEU A 368 27.08 13.54 8.10
C LEU A 368 26.76 12.06 8.33
N ARG A 369 25.71 11.59 7.66
CA ARG A 369 25.29 10.20 7.60
C ARG A 369 25.81 9.58 6.31
N GLY A 370 26.46 8.42 6.43
CA GLY A 370 26.92 7.62 5.30
C GLY A 370 26.44 6.18 5.39
N VAL A 371 26.53 5.45 4.28
CA VAL A 371 26.28 4.00 4.23
C VAL A 371 27.44 3.28 3.53
N ALA A 372 27.83 2.12 4.05
CA ALA A 372 28.92 1.32 3.51
C ALA A 372 28.58 -0.18 3.48
N ASP A 373 29.28 -0.95 2.64
CA ASP A 373 29.26 -2.42 2.70
C ASP A 373 29.78 -2.86 4.09
N PRO A 374 29.14 -3.82 4.76
CA PRO A 374 29.57 -4.27 6.09
C PRO A 374 31.03 -4.71 6.19
N ARG A 375 31.65 -5.16 5.09
CA ARG A 375 33.07 -5.55 5.04
C ARG A 375 34.04 -4.39 4.95
N ARG A 376 33.55 -3.19 4.62
CA ARG A 376 34.33 -1.96 4.43
C ARG A 376 33.85 -0.82 5.34
N ALA A 377 32.92 -1.10 6.24
CA ALA A 377 32.35 -0.12 7.13
C ALA A 377 33.38 0.33 8.16
N PRO A 378 33.51 1.64 8.43
CA PRO A 378 34.41 2.13 9.46
C PRO A 378 33.88 1.78 10.86
N SER A 379 34.78 1.73 11.85
CA SER A 379 34.45 1.49 13.25
C SER A 379 34.26 2.81 14.01
N VAL A 380 33.50 2.78 15.10
CA VAL A 380 33.35 3.94 16.00
C VAL A 380 34.71 4.33 16.57
N GLY A 381 35.04 5.63 16.49
CA GLY A 381 36.34 6.20 16.87
C GLY A 381 37.36 6.27 15.74
N ASP A 382 37.10 5.65 14.58
CA ASP A 382 38.00 5.73 13.44
C ASP A 382 38.04 7.15 12.87
N ARG A 383 39.24 7.62 12.55
CA ARG A 383 39.45 8.81 11.71
C ARG A 383 39.61 8.37 10.27
N THR A 384 38.53 8.48 9.50
CA THR A 384 38.46 7.95 8.14
C THR A 384 38.33 9.11 7.13
N PRO A 385 38.92 9.00 5.93
CA PRO A 385 38.66 9.95 4.87
C PRO A 385 37.20 9.83 4.42
N ILE A 386 36.51 10.95 4.27
CA ILE A 386 35.15 11.05 3.72
C ILE A 386 35.26 11.84 2.43
N CYS A 387 34.95 11.16 1.32
CA CYS A 387 35.08 11.71 -0.01
C CYS A 387 33.73 11.76 -0.73
N VAL A 388 33.51 12.80 -1.54
CA VAL A 388 32.31 13.00 -2.35
C VAL A 388 32.72 13.45 -3.75
N HIS A 389 32.20 12.80 -4.78
CA HIS A 389 32.43 13.24 -6.16
C HIS A 389 31.61 14.53 -6.43
N PRO A 390 32.13 15.51 -7.18
CA PRO A 390 31.39 16.74 -7.47
C PRO A 390 30.01 16.53 -8.11
N ASP A 391 29.84 15.45 -8.89
CA ASP A 391 28.56 15.09 -9.53
C ASP A 391 27.55 14.44 -8.57
N ASP A 392 27.99 13.94 -7.41
CA ASP A 392 27.13 13.26 -6.44
C ASP A 392 26.55 14.23 -5.39
N ALA A 393 26.96 15.50 -5.43
CA ALA A 393 26.37 16.58 -4.66
C ALA A 393 25.41 17.39 -5.55
N LEU A 394 24.23 17.71 -5.02
CA LEU A 394 23.21 18.47 -5.75
C LEU A 394 23.00 19.83 -5.10
N VAL A 395 23.04 20.88 -5.90
CA VAL A 395 22.66 22.22 -5.47
C VAL A 395 21.14 22.36 -5.54
N LEU A 396 20.54 22.66 -4.40
CA LEU A 396 19.12 22.93 -4.29
C LEU A 396 18.89 24.44 -4.11
N PRO A 397 17.81 24.98 -4.71
CA PRO A 397 17.46 26.37 -4.50
C PRO A 397 17.21 26.63 -3.01
N ALA A 398 17.70 27.76 -2.52
CA ALA A 398 17.39 28.30 -1.21
C ALA A 398 15.88 28.60 -1.12
N GLY A 399 15.09 27.64 -0.63
CA GLY A 399 13.67 27.84 -0.34
C GLY A 399 13.47 28.70 0.92
N GLU A 400 12.25 29.23 1.11
CA GLU A 400 11.83 30.00 2.29
C GLU A 400 12.02 29.26 3.64
N GLU A 401 12.36 27.97 3.64
CA GLU A 401 12.66 27.17 4.84
C GLU A 401 13.93 27.60 5.59
N LEU A 402 14.77 28.46 5.01
CA LEU A 402 15.94 29.07 5.67
C LEU A 402 15.61 29.93 6.90
N THR A 403 14.34 30.16 7.22
CA THR A 403 13.90 30.96 8.39
C THR A 403 13.31 30.14 9.54
N ARG A 404 13.27 28.80 9.44
CA ARG A 404 12.80 27.93 10.53
C ARG A 404 13.95 27.20 11.21
N THR A 405 14.85 27.96 11.83
CA THR A 405 15.74 27.46 12.90
C THR A 405 15.62 28.33 14.13
#